data_AF-A0A7G1I2Y6-F1
#
_entry.id   AF-A0A7G1I2Y6-F1
#
_cell.length_a   1.000
_cell.length_b   1.000
_cell.length_c   1.000
_cell.angle_alpha   90.00
_cell.angle_beta   90.00
_cell.angle_gamma   90.00
#
_symmetry.space_group_name_H-M   'P 1'
#
loop_
_entity.id
_entity.type
_entity.pdbx_description
1 polymer ?
#
loop_
_entity_poly.entity_id
_entity_poly.type
_entity_poly.pdbx_seq_one_letter_code
_entity_poly.pdbx_strand_id
1 'polypeptide(L)'
;MALLLRNRLPSPAELIANAVEAEAEMLEAVRHAINADTLGYISLRGLIAATEQPASRLCTACFDGVYPIELPSESALGKNVIEQMLANAARGAGLGGLAGDEVPVGR
;
A
#
# COMPACT_ATOMS: atom_id res chain seq x y z
N MET A 1 -9.50 21.36 4.69
CA MET A 1 -10.15 20.04 4.56
C MET A 1 -9.40 19.14 3.56
N ALA A 2 -8.06 19.10 3.63
CA ALA A 2 -7.18 18.41 2.64
C ALA A 2 -6.04 17.63 3.34
N LEU A 3 -6.35 16.95 4.45
CA LEU A 3 -5.35 16.32 5.34
C LEU A 3 -5.76 14.90 5.78
N LEU A 4 -6.37 14.12 4.88
CA LEU A 4 -6.71 12.71 5.12
C LEU A 4 -6.45 11.79 3.92
N LEU A 5 -5.51 12.13 3.03
CA LEU A 5 -4.87 11.11 2.19
C LEU A 5 -3.86 10.36 3.05
N ARG A 6 -4.37 9.63 4.05
CA ARG A 6 -3.56 8.71 4.84
C ARG A 6 -3.11 7.63 3.88
N ASN A 7 -1.80 7.48 3.80
CA ASN A 7 -1.08 6.40 3.18
C ASN A 7 -1.49 5.02 3.75
N ARG A 8 -2.67 4.55 3.33
CA ARG A 8 -3.40 3.42 3.94
C ARG A 8 -2.93 2.04 3.48
N LEU A 9 -2.11 1.96 2.44
CA LEU A 9 -1.62 0.69 1.91
C LEU A 9 -0.19 0.42 2.40
N PRO A 10 0.19 -0.84 2.72
CA PRO A 10 1.58 -1.20 3.01
C PRO A 10 2.52 -0.81 1.85
N SER A 11 3.79 -0.55 2.17
CA SER A 11 4.84 -0.39 1.16
C SER A 11 5.08 -1.72 0.45
N PRO A 12 5.68 -1.72 -0.75
CA PRO A 12 6.02 -2.97 -1.44
C PRO A 12 6.84 -3.94 -0.58
N ALA A 13 7.72 -3.42 0.29
CA ALA A 13 8.53 -4.23 1.20
C ALA A 13 7.74 -4.84 2.38
N GLU A 14 6.57 -4.29 2.70
CA GLU A 14 5.67 -4.80 3.74
C GLU A 14 4.67 -5.85 3.19
N LEU A 15 4.66 -6.09 1.87
CA LEU A 15 3.77 -7.08 1.24
C LEU A 15 4.39 -8.48 1.30
N ILE A 16 3.68 -9.42 1.91
CA ILE A 16 4.17 -10.81 2.12
C ILE A 16 4.49 -11.55 0.81
N ALA A 17 3.75 -11.26 -0.26
CA ALA A 17 3.95 -11.86 -1.58
C ALA A 17 5.18 -11.29 -2.33
N ASN A 18 5.80 -10.23 -1.81
CA ASN A 18 7.01 -9.63 -2.39
C ASN A 18 8.30 -10.07 -1.69
N ALA A 19 8.23 -11.07 -0.80
CA ALA A 19 9.39 -11.50 -0.02
C ALA A 19 10.49 -12.16 -0.87
N VAL A 20 10.13 -12.76 -2.01
CA VAL A 20 11.04 -13.43 -2.96
C VAL A 20 10.54 -13.23 -4.39
N GLU A 21 11.45 -13.27 -5.37
CA GLU A 21 11.16 -12.97 -6.78
C GLU A 21 10.59 -14.17 -7.56
N ALA A 22 11.00 -15.39 -7.22
CA ALA A 22 10.58 -16.58 -7.95
C ALA A 22 9.18 -17.03 -7.52
N GLU A 23 8.25 -17.17 -8.48
CA GLU A 23 6.83 -17.46 -8.22
C GLU A 23 6.60 -18.72 -7.37
N ALA A 24 7.29 -19.81 -7.70
CA ALA A 24 7.15 -21.08 -6.96
C ALA A 24 7.67 -20.95 -5.51
N GLU A 25 8.76 -20.22 -5.30
CA GLU A 25 9.32 -19.97 -3.98
C GLU A 25 8.42 -19.02 -3.18
N MET A 26 7.83 -18.02 -3.83
CA MET A 26 6.88 -17.07 -3.22
C MET A 26 5.64 -17.80 -2.72
N LEU A 27 5.07 -18.70 -3.52
CA LEU A 27 3.90 -19.49 -3.12
C LEU A 27 4.18 -20.31 -1.86
N GLU A 28 5.32 -21.01 -1.83
CA GLU A 28 5.72 -21.79 -0.66
C GLU A 28 6.05 -20.89 0.54
N ALA A 29 6.72 -19.75 0.34
CA ALA A 29 7.05 -18.82 1.41
C ALA A 29 5.78 -18.27 2.09
N VAL A 30 4.79 -17.82 1.30
CA VAL A 30 3.53 -17.32 1.84
C VAL A 30 2.74 -18.44 2.52
N ARG A 31 2.65 -19.63 1.90
CA ARG A 31 1.95 -20.78 2.48
C ARG A 31 2.48 -21.14 3.87
N HIS A 32 3.81 -21.19 4.02
CA HIS A 32 4.45 -21.46 5.31
C HIS A 32 4.22 -20.30 6.30
N ALA A 33 4.35 -19.05 5.86
CA ALA A 33 4.23 -17.88 6.74
C ALA A 33 2.83 -17.74 7.35
N ILE A 34 1.77 -18.12 6.63
CA ILE A 34 0.39 -18.12 7.14
C ILE A 34 -0.03 -19.47 7.74
N ASN A 35 0.88 -20.47 7.76
CA ASN A 35 0.65 -21.82 8.24
C ASN A 35 -0.55 -22.52 7.59
N ALA A 36 -0.61 -22.50 6.25
CA ALA A 36 -1.66 -23.18 5.48
C ALA A 36 -1.20 -24.53 4.92
N ASP A 37 -2.12 -25.50 4.87
CA ASP A 37 -1.87 -26.81 4.21
C ASP A 37 -1.72 -26.66 2.69
N THR A 38 -2.53 -25.78 2.09
CA THR A 38 -2.51 -25.48 0.65
C THR A 38 -2.72 -23.99 0.42
N LEU A 39 -2.20 -23.47 -0.70
CA LEU A 39 -2.38 -22.08 -1.10
C LEU A 39 -2.59 -22.02 -2.62
N GLY A 40 -3.54 -21.19 -3.05
CA GLY A 40 -3.75 -20.86 -4.44
C GLY A 40 -4.22 -19.40 -4.57
N TYR A 41 -3.65 -18.67 -5.52
CA TYR A 41 -4.09 -17.33 -5.87
C TYR A 41 -5.11 -17.39 -7.03
N ILE A 42 -6.05 -16.44 -7.03
CA ILE A 42 -6.91 -16.23 -8.20
C ILE A 42 -6.06 -15.71 -9.36
N SER A 43 -6.29 -16.23 -10.57
CA SER A 43 -5.63 -15.70 -11.76
C SER A 43 -6.07 -14.25 -12.05
N LEU A 44 -5.17 -13.42 -12.56
CA LEU A 44 -5.50 -12.04 -12.93
C LEU A 44 -6.65 -11.97 -13.94
N ARG A 45 -6.69 -12.89 -14.90
CA ARG A 45 -7.79 -13.00 -15.87
C ARG A 45 -9.13 -13.33 -15.20
N GLY A 46 -9.13 -14.26 -14.24
CA GLY A 46 -10.31 -14.61 -13.47
C GLY A 46 -10.80 -13.45 -12.60
N LEU A 47 -9.87 -12.73 -11.96
CA LEU A 47 -10.18 -11.52 -11.19
C LEU A 47 -10.88 -10.48 -12.07
N ILE A 48 -10.31 -10.13 -13.23
CA ILE A 48 -10.90 -9.15 -14.15
C ILE A 48 -12.30 -9.59 -14.59
N ALA A 49 -12.46 -10.86 -15.02
CA ALA A 49 -13.74 -11.38 -15.46
C ALA A 49 -14.82 -11.29 -14.37
N ALA A 50 -14.46 -11.56 -13.11
CA ALA A 50 -15.38 -11.48 -11.97
C ALA A 50 -15.84 -10.05 -11.63
N THR A 51 -15.10 -9.02 -12.07
CA THR A 51 -15.52 -7.62 -11.85
C THR A 51 -16.59 -7.13 -12.83
N GLU A 52 -16.85 -7.87 -13.91
CA GLU A 52 -17.72 -7.45 -15.03
C GLU A 52 -17.30 -6.10 -15.67
N GLN A 53 -16.04 -5.70 -15.50
CA GLN A 53 -15.47 -4.49 -16.10
C GLN A 53 -14.40 -4.82 -17.13
N PRO A 54 -14.28 -4.02 -18.22
CA PRO A 54 -13.18 -4.17 -19.15
C PRO A 54 -11.85 -3.78 -18.47
N ALA A 55 -10.78 -4.51 -18.78
CA ALA A 55 -9.45 -4.26 -18.20
C ALA A 55 -8.96 -2.80 -18.41
N SER A 56 -9.39 -2.14 -19.50
CA SER A 56 -9.07 -0.74 -19.77
C SER A 56 -9.65 0.26 -18.77
N ARG A 57 -10.59 -0.15 -17.91
CA ARG A 57 -11.22 0.69 -16.87
C ARG A 57 -11.00 0.17 -15.46
N LEU A 58 -10.25 -0.92 -15.31
CA LEU A 58 -9.91 -1.53 -14.04
C LEU A 58 -8.41 -1.40 -13.80
N CYS A 59 -8.02 -0.71 -12.74
CA CYS A 59 -6.61 -0.65 -12.34
C CYS A 59 -6.19 -2.01 -11.78
N THR A 60 -5.16 -2.63 -12.36
CA THR A 60 -4.59 -3.92 -11.93
C THR A 60 -3.18 -3.80 -11.36
N ALA A 61 -2.70 -2.57 -11.15
CA ALA A 61 -1.33 -2.27 -10.74
C ALA A 61 -0.88 -2.93 -9.42
N CYS A 62 -1.81 -3.26 -8.52
CA CYS A 62 -1.49 -3.99 -7.30
C CYS A 62 -1.05 -5.44 -7.56
N PHE A 63 -1.28 -5.97 -8.76
CA PHE A 63 -0.94 -7.33 -9.16
C PHE A 63 0.17 -7.38 -10.22
N ASP A 64 0.15 -6.46 -11.18
CA ASP A 64 1.10 -6.43 -12.31
C ASP A 64 2.10 -5.27 -12.28
N GLY A 65 1.93 -4.32 -11.34
CA GLY A 65 2.76 -3.12 -11.23
C GLY A 65 2.50 -2.05 -12.30
N VAL A 66 1.57 -2.27 -13.24
CA VAL A 66 1.31 -1.35 -14.36
C VAL A 66 0.20 -0.38 -13.99
N TYR A 67 0.58 0.84 -13.62
CA TYR A 67 -0.39 1.91 -13.35
C TYR A 67 -0.90 2.52 -14.66
N PRO A 68 -2.23 2.73 -14.81
CA PRO A 68 -2.81 3.37 -16.00
C PRO A 68 -2.54 4.88 -16.08
N ILE A 69 -1.85 5.43 -15.08
CA ILE A 69 -1.39 6.82 -15.01
C ILE A 69 0.11 6.82 -14.78
N GLU A 70 0.80 7.84 -15.31
CA GLU A 70 2.22 8.02 -15.03
C GLU A 70 2.43 8.32 -13.55
N LEU A 71 3.36 7.59 -12.95
CA LEU A 71 3.82 7.84 -11.60
C LEU A 71 4.96 8.88 -11.63
N PRO A 72 5.04 9.78 -10.63
CA PRO A 72 6.21 10.65 -10.45
C PRO A 72 7.50 9.82 -10.34
N SER A 73 8.66 10.40 -10.65
CA SER A 73 9.94 9.68 -10.55
C SER A 73 10.20 9.13 -9.14
N GLU A 74 10.93 8.02 -9.03
CA GLU A 74 11.24 7.32 -7.76
C GLU A 74 11.78 8.24 -6.65
N SER A 75 12.50 9.30 -7.01
CA SER A 75 12.99 10.34 -6.09
C SER A 75 11.89 11.09 -5.32
N ALA A 76 10.65 11.06 -5.80
CA ALA A 76 9.47 11.69 -5.21
C ALA A 76 8.46 10.67 -4.64
N LEU A 77 8.73 9.36 -4.76
CA LEU A 77 7.76 8.29 -4.56
C LEU A 77 7.89 7.55 -3.21
N GLY A 78 8.47 8.18 -2.19
CA GLY A 78 8.41 7.61 -0.86
C GLY A 78 6.96 7.67 -0.34
N LYS A 79 6.46 6.53 0.16
CA LYS A 79 5.12 6.37 0.75
C LYS A 79 4.73 7.54 1.68
N ASN A 80 5.71 8.09 2.40
CA ASN A 80 5.55 9.15 3.40
C ASN A 80 6.15 10.50 2.97
N VAL A 81 6.44 10.74 1.69
CA VAL A 81 7.13 11.97 1.25
C VAL A 81 6.33 13.20 1.61
N ILE A 82 5.01 13.17 1.41
CA ILE A 82 4.14 14.30 1.73
C ILE A 82 4.07 14.50 3.24
N GLU A 83 3.94 13.43 4.03
CA GLU A 83 3.94 13.46 5.49
C GLU A 83 5.27 13.98 6.05
N GLN A 84 6.41 13.57 5.48
CA GLN A 84 7.74 14.04 5.85
C GLN A 84 7.92 15.51 5.49
N MET A 85 7.47 15.96 4.32
CA MET A 85 7.51 17.36 3.92
C MET A 85 6.64 18.23 4.84
N LEU A 86 5.43 17.78 5.18
CA LEU A 86 4.54 18.46 6.14
C LEU A 86 5.14 18.50 7.55
N ALA A 87 5.69 17.38 8.04
CA ALA A 87 6.37 17.34 9.33
C ALA A 87 7.62 18.23 9.38
N ASN A 88 8.38 18.31 8.28
CA ASN A 88 9.53 19.21 8.16
C ASN A 88 9.10 20.67 8.14
N ALA A 89 8.03 21.01 7.41
CA ALA A 89 7.48 22.37 7.38
C ALA A 89 6.94 22.78 8.76
N ALA A 90 6.24 21.89 9.47
CA ALA A 90 5.76 22.14 10.83
C ALA A 90 6.92 22.34 11.84
N ARG A 91 8.00 21.57 11.71
CA ARG A 91 9.24 21.75 12.50
C ARG A 91 9.90 23.10 12.19
N GLY A 92 9.93 23.53 10.93
CA GLY A 92 10.46 24.83 10.53
C GLY A 92 9.60 26.02 10.96
N ALA A 93 8.30 25.81 11.18
CA ALA A 93 7.36 26.84 11.61
C ALA A 93 7.24 27.00 13.14
N GLY A 94 7.99 26.21 13.94
CA GLY A 94 8.02 26.36 15.40
C GLY A 94 6.73 25.98 16.13
N LEU A 95 5.88 25.14 15.54
CA LEU A 95 4.64 24.65 16.17
C LEU A 95 4.89 23.30 16.89
N GLY A 96 5.78 23.32 17.90
CA GLY A 96 6.21 22.12 18.64
C GLY A 96 5.37 21.73 19.85
N GLY A 97 4.19 22.32 20.06
CA GLY A 97 3.49 22.19 21.34
C GLY A 97 1.97 22.15 21.24
N LEU A 98 1.41 21.09 20.64
CA LEU A 98 0.06 20.58 20.94
C LEU A 98 0.05 19.05 20.73
N ALA A 99 0.99 18.36 21.38
CA ALA A 99 0.90 16.92 21.59
C ALA A 99 0.31 16.72 22.99
N GLY A 100 -1.00 16.58 23.07
CA GLY A 100 -1.71 16.36 24.31
C GLY A 100 -3.17 16.75 24.15
N ASP A 101 -4.00 15.79 23.77
CA ASP A 101 -5.31 15.68 24.40
C ASP A 101 -5.69 14.20 24.43
N GLU A 102 -5.63 13.67 25.65
CA GLU A 102 -6.32 12.45 26.04
C GLU A 102 -7.77 12.53 25.55
N VAL A 103 -8.23 11.51 24.83
CA VAL A 103 -9.64 11.37 24.51
C VAL A 103 -10.29 10.63 25.68
N PRO A 104 -11.21 11.26 26.44
CA PRO A 104 -11.94 10.56 27.49
C PRO A 104 -12.90 9.56 26.81
N VAL A 105 -12.65 8.27 27.02
CA VAL A 105 -13.58 7.21 26.65
C VAL A 105 -14.73 7.22 27.64
N GLY A 106 -15.81 7.90 27.28
CA GLY A 106 -17.09 7.82 27.96
C GLY A 106 -17.96 6.73 27.35
N ARG A 107 -17.87 5.51 27.90
CA ARG A 107 -18.92 4.76 28.61
C ARG A 107 -18.61 3.26 28.63
#